data_AF-A0A3S4F9I0-F1
#
_entry.id   AF-A0A3S4F9I0-F1
#
_cell.length_a   1.000
_cell.length_b   1.000
_cell.length_c   1.000
_cell.angle_alpha   90.00
_cell.angle_beta   90.00
_cell.angle_gamma   90.00
#
_symmetry.space_group_name_H-M   'P 1'
#
loop_
_entity.id
_entity.type
_entity.pdbx_description
1 polymer ?
#
loop_
_entity_poly.entity_id
_entity_poly.type
_entity_poly.pdbx_seq_one_letter_code
_entity_poly.pdbx_strand_id
1 'polypeptide(L)'
;MRSEQQRLADPLRDFTNPQTPEAQLSRLQEKIRANPQDSEQWARLGEYYLYRNAYDNALLAYRQALRLRGDNAQLFAALATVLYYQAGQHMTPATREMINKALALDATEVTAQMLLAADAFMQADYAQAVSLWQTLLDANSPRVNRVQLVEAINLAKLLQNRQKIIFLFCDFCHVCCLKKRRMRHK
;
A
#
# COMPACT_ATOMS: atom_id res chain seq x y z
N MET A 1 -6.17 40.26 30.25
CA MET A 1 -5.96 39.31 31.38
C MET A 1 -6.62 37.93 31.19
N ARG A 2 -7.66 37.73 30.37
CA ARG A 2 -8.29 36.40 30.16
C ARG A 2 -7.71 35.54 29.01
N SER A 3 -6.85 36.13 28.17
CA SER A 3 -6.30 35.50 26.95
C SER A 3 -4.89 34.90 27.11
N GLU A 4 -4.26 35.01 28.29
CA GLU A 4 -2.97 34.38 28.58
C GLU A 4 -3.10 33.06 29.35
N GLN A 5 -4.18 32.86 30.10
CA GLN A 5 -4.44 31.61 30.84
C GLN A 5 -4.86 30.42 29.95
N GLN A 6 -5.14 30.65 28.67
CA GLN A 6 -5.40 29.57 27.70
C GLN A 6 -4.14 29.06 26.97
N ARG A 7 -2.95 29.58 27.30
CA ARG A 7 -1.67 29.22 26.65
C ARG A 7 -0.68 28.45 27.52
N LEU A 8 -1.11 27.98 28.68
CA LEU A 8 -0.39 26.93 29.40
C LEU A 8 -1.21 25.66 29.19
N ALA A 9 -0.97 25.00 28.05
CA ALA A 9 -1.36 23.60 27.90
C ALA A 9 -0.64 22.86 29.03
N ASP A 10 -1.39 22.46 30.05
CA ASP A 10 -0.89 21.67 31.16
C ASP A 10 -0.19 20.44 30.56
N PRO A 11 1.15 20.30 30.69
CA PRO A 11 1.88 19.18 30.08
C PRO A 11 1.29 17.83 30.49
N LEU A 12 0.65 17.78 31.66
CA LEU A 12 -0.02 16.60 32.20
C LEU A 12 -1.31 16.21 31.45
N ARG A 13 -1.97 17.15 30.76
CA ARG A 13 -3.17 16.87 29.96
C ARG A 13 -2.89 16.00 28.74
N ASP A 14 -1.74 16.18 28.10
CA ASP A 14 -1.32 15.34 26.97
C ASP A 14 -1.17 13.88 27.42
N PHE A 15 -0.64 13.62 28.62
CA PHE A 15 -0.54 12.25 29.15
C PHE A 15 -1.91 11.59 29.45
N THR A 16 -2.94 12.39 29.69
CA THR A 16 -4.31 11.88 29.96
C THR A 16 -5.17 11.77 28.71
N ASN A 17 -4.69 12.27 27.56
CA ASN A 17 -5.44 12.17 26.32
C ASN A 17 -5.38 10.71 25.79
N PRO A 18 -6.52 10.00 25.70
CA PRO A 18 -6.58 8.62 25.23
C PRO A 18 -6.10 8.43 23.78
N GLN A 19 -5.84 9.52 23.06
CA GLN A 19 -5.39 9.54 21.67
C GLN A 19 -3.88 9.80 21.51
N THR A 20 -3.11 9.91 22.61
CA THR A 20 -1.66 9.97 22.45
C THR A 20 -1.10 8.62 21.97
N PRO A 21 -0.07 8.63 21.13
CA PRO A 21 0.59 7.40 20.68
C PRO A 21 1.05 6.51 21.84
N GLU A 22 1.56 7.11 22.90
CA GLU A 22 2.06 6.41 24.09
C GLU A 22 0.91 5.71 24.82
N ALA A 23 -0.23 6.38 24.99
CA ALA A 23 -1.43 5.78 25.58
C ALA A 23 -1.99 4.66 24.72
N GLN A 24 -1.99 4.81 23.39
CA GLN A 24 -2.42 3.77 22.46
C GLN A 24 -1.52 2.52 22.54
N LEU A 25 -0.20 2.71 22.55
CA LEU A 25 0.75 1.61 22.70
C LEU A 25 0.58 0.90 24.04
N SER A 26 0.46 1.64 25.15
CA SER A 26 0.27 1.06 26.49
C SER A 26 -0.98 0.18 26.53
N ARG A 27 -2.11 0.65 25.98
CA ARG A 27 -3.37 -0.11 25.91
C ARG A 27 -3.24 -1.39 25.09
N LEU A 28 -2.56 -1.34 23.95
CA LEU A 28 -2.32 -2.52 23.13
C LEU A 28 -1.47 -3.54 23.90
N GLN A 29 -0.42 -3.09 24.59
CA GLN A 29 0.43 -3.96 25.40
C GLN A 29 -0.33 -4.57 26.58
N GLU A 30 -1.18 -3.81 27.27
CA GLU A 30 -2.04 -4.33 28.35
C GLU A 30 -2.99 -5.41 27.86
N LYS A 31 -3.65 -5.20 26.71
CA LYS A 31 -4.52 -6.23 26.10
C LYS A 31 -3.75 -7.50 25.75
N ILE A 32 -2.55 -7.37 25.20
CA ILE A 32 -1.68 -8.51 24.91
C ILE A 32 -1.21 -9.20 26.19
N ARG A 33 -0.86 -8.47 27.26
CA ARG A 33 -0.50 -9.09 28.55
C ARG A 33 -1.67 -9.85 29.17
N ALA A 34 -2.87 -9.31 29.06
CA ALA A 34 -4.09 -9.95 29.55
C ALA A 34 -4.44 -11.22 28.77
N ASN A 35 -4.22 -11.23 27.45
CA ASN A 35 -4.36 -12.43 26.62
C ASN A 35 -3.25 -12.53 25.56
N PRO A 36 -2.11 -13.18 25.87
CA PRO A 36 -0.97 -13.26 24.95
C PRO A 36 -1.22 -14.10 23.69
N GLN A 37 -2.28 -14.90 23.68
CA GLN A 37 -2.65 -15.78 22.55
C GLN A 37 -3.64 -15.10 21.60
N ASP A 38 -4.07 -13.86 21.87
CA ASP A 38 -4.97 -13.13 20.99
C ASP A 38 -4.23 -12.59 19.76
N SER A 39 -4.29 -13.36 18.67
CA SER A 39 -3.70 -12.98 17.38
C SER A 39 -4.16 -11.62 16.86
N GLU A 40 -5.39 -11.18 17.18
CA GLU A 40 -5.93 -9.91 16.72
C GLU A 40 -5.23 -8.73 17.40
N GLN A 41 -4.93 -8.82 18.70
CA GLN A 41 -4.19 -7.75 19.39
C GLN A 41 -2.76 -7.63 18.86
N TRP A 42 -2.12 -8.75 18.52
CA TRP A 42 -0.82 -8.74 17.86
C TRP A 42 -0.89 -8.09 16.47
N ALA A 43 -1.95 -8.34 15.70
CA ALA A 43 -2.16 -7.68 14.41
C ALA A 43 -2.37 -6.17 14.55
N ARG A 44 -3.16 -5.73 15.55
CA ARG A 44 -3.36 -4.31 15.87
C ARG A 44 -2.06 -3.63 16.33
N LEU A 45 -1.21 -4.34 17.08
CA LEU A 45 0.11 -3.84 17.43
C LEU A 45 1.02 -3.70 16.20
N GLY A 46 0.96 -4.64 15.26
CA GLY A 46 1.65 -4.54 13.98
C GLY A 46 1.21 -3.33 13.17
N GLU A 47 -0.09 -3.09 13.10
CA GLU A 47 -0.69 -1.94 12.43
C GLU A 47 -0.24 -0.63 13.07
N TYR A 48 -0.26 -0.54 14.40
CA TYR A 48 0.26 0.60 15.14
C TYR A 48 1.72 0.89 14.75
N TYR A 49 2.60 -0.12 14.78
CA TYR A 49 3.99 0.09 14.41
C TYR A 49 4.18 0.48 12.95
N LEU A 50 3.38 -0.07 12.04
CA LEU A 50 3.38 0.34 10.62
C LEU A 50 3.06 1.82 10.47
N TYR A 51 2.00 2.32 11.13
CA TYR A 51 1.64 3.76 11.11
C TYR A 51 2.71 4.66 11.71
N ARG A 52 3.57 4.12 12.58
CA ARG A 52 4.71 4.81 13.19
C ARG A 52 5.99 4.69 12.36
N ASN A 53 5.93 4.07 11.17
CA ASN A 53 7.09 3.71 10.34
C ASN A 53 8.13 2.84 11.05
N ALA A 54 7.72 2.15 12.13
CA ALA A 54 8.56 1.23 12.88
C ALA A 54 8.47 -0.17 12.27
N TYR A 55 8.97 -0.32 11.04
CA TYR A 55 8.72 -1.51 10.21
C TYR A 55 9.20 -2.82 10.84
N ASP A 56 10.38 -2.84 11.47
CA ASP A 56 10.89 -4.06 12.11
C ASP A 56 9.99 -4.54 13.25
N ASN A 57 9.48 -3.62 14.08
CA ASN A 57 8.54 -3.94 15.15
C ASN A 57 7.19 -4.40 14.58
N ALA A 58 6.73 -3.80 13.48
CA ALA A 58 5.51 -4.21 12.80
C ALA A 58 5.62 -5.65 12.27
N LEU A 59 6.75 -6.00 11.64
CA LEU A 59 7.00 -7.36 11.16
C LEU A 59 6.98 -8.38 12.29
N LEU A 60 7.60 -8.08 13.43
CA LEU A 60 7.59 -8.98 14.60
C LEU A 60 6.17 -9.21 15.11
N ALA A 61 5.38 -8.15 15.27
CA ALA A 61 4.01 -8.24 15.75
C ALA A 61 3.09 -9.01 14.79
N TYR A 62 3.16 -8.74 13.48
CA TYR A 62 2.38 -9.48 12.49
C TYR A 62 2.81 -10.94 12.36
N ARG A 63 4.10 -11.26 12.46
CA ARG A 63 4.57 -12.66 12.49
C ARG A 63 4.05 -13.41 13.70
N GLN A 64 3.98 -12.75 14.86
CA GLN A 64 3.39 -13.34 16.06
C GLN A 64 1.88 -13.56 15.87
N ALA A 65 1.16 -12.60 15.30
CA ALA A 65 -0.25 -12.77 14.94
C ALA A 65 -0.47 -13.98 14.01
N LEU A 66 0.36 -14.10 12.97
CA LEU A 66 0.31 -15.20 12.01
C LEU A 66 0.62 -16.55 12.66
N ARG A 67 1.61 -16.60 13.57
CA ARG A 67 1.93 -17.83 14.33
C ARG A 67 0.75 -18.31 15.18
N LEU A 68 0.02 -17.39 15.79
CA LEU A 68 -1.11 -17.70 16.67
C LEU A 68 -2.38 -18.08 15.88
N ARG A 69 -2.61 -17.42 14.74
CA ARG A 69 -3.82 -17.61 13.91
C ARG A 69 -3.68 -18.73 12.88
N GLY A 70 -2.46 -19.00 12.44
CA GLY A 70 -2.19 -19.76 11.22
C GLY A 70 -2.36 -18.93 9.95
N ASP A 71 -2.25 -19.59 8.80
CA ASP A 71 -2.29 -18.97 7.47
C ASP A 71 -3.55 -18.11 7.29
N ASN A 72 -3.33 -16.82 7.02
CA ASN A 72 -4.40 -15.85 6.89
C ASN A 72 -4.06 -14.79 5.84
N ALA A 73 -4.96 -14.61 4.87
CA ALA A 73 -4.74 -13.71 3.74
C ALA A 73 -4.44 -12.27 4.18
N GLN A 74 -5.21 -11.76 5.16
CA GLN A 74 -5.07 -10.37 5.62
C GLN A 74 -3.74 -10.15 6.36
N LEU A 75 -3.26 -11.12 7.13
CA LEU A 75 -1.95 -11.04 7.80
C LEU A 75 -0.79 -11.13 6.81
N PHE A 76 -0.88 -11.96 5.77
CA PHE A 76 0.12 -11.97 4.70
C PHE A 76 0.13 -10.64 3.92
N ALA A 77 -1.04 -10.06 3.62
CA ALA A 77 -1.13 -8.76 2.97
C ALA A 77 -0.60 -7.61 3.85
N ALA A 78 -0.80 -7.69 5.17
CA ALA A 78 -0.23 -6.74 6.12
C ALA A 78 1.31 -6.84 6.17
N LEU A 79 1.87 -8.05 6.22
CA LEU A 79 3.31 -8.28 6.11
C LEU A 79 3.87 -7.76 4.79
N ALA A 80 3.19 -8.00 3.67
CA ALA A 80 3.57 -7.45 2.37
C ALA A 80 3.62 -5.91 2.41
N THR A 81 2.60 -5.28 2.98
CA THR A 81 2.55 -3.82 3.16
C THR A 81 3.78 -3.33 3.91
N VAL A 82 4.09 -3.93 5.07
CA VAL A 82 5.25 -3.52 5.87
C VAL A 82 6.56 -3.64 5.08
N LEU A 83 6.77 -4.77 4.40
CA LEU A 83 7.96 -5.00 3.58
C LEU A 83 8.07 -4.01 2.42
N TYR A 84 6.93 -3.67 1.78
CA TYR A 84 6.89 -2.70 0.69
C TYR A 84 7.31 -1.29 1.15
N TYR A 85 6.77 -0.82 2.28
CA TYR A 85 7.15 0.49 2.83
C TYR A 85 8.58 0.50 3.37
N GLN A 86 9.02 -0.58 4.01
CA GLN A 86 10.42 -0.73 4.45
C GLN A 86 11.41 -0.67 3.29
N ALA A 87 11.01 -1.18 2.12
CA ALA A 87 11.78 -1.11 0.88
C ALA A 87 11.62 0.21 0.12
N GLY A 88 11.05 1.26 0.73
CA GLY A 88 10.86 2.55 0.08
C GLY A 88 9.84 2.52 -1.05
N GLN A 89 8.77 1.72 -0.91
CA GLN A 89 7.71 1.54 -1.91
C GLN A 89 8.22 0.91 -3.21
N HIS A 90 9.18 0.00 -3.09
CA HIS A 90 9.64 -0.84 -4.20
C HIS A 90 9.21 -2.28 -3.98
N MET A 91 8.73 -2.92 -5.05
CA MET A 91 8.38 -4.33 -5.01
C MET A 91 9.63 -5.19 -4.93
N THR A 92 9.82 -5.85 -3.78
CA THR A 92 10.91 -6.81 -3.56
C THR A 92 10.41 -8.24 -3.74
N PRO A 93 11.31 -9.23 -3.93
CA PRO A 93 10.92 -10.64 -3.93
C PRO A 93 10.19 -11.07 -2.65
N ALA A 94 10.62 -10.56 -1.49
CA ALA A 94 9.98 -10.87 -0.20
C ALA A 94 8.56 -10.28 -0.10
N THR A 95 8.37 -9.04 -0.56
CA THR A 95 7.04 -8.42 -0.66
C THR A 95 6.13 -9.25 -1.56
N ARG A 96 6.63 -9.61 -2.75
CA ARG A 96 5.88 -10.40 -3.73
C ARG A 96 5.53 -11.80 -3.23
N GLU A 97 6.41 -12.43 -2.46
CA GLU A 97 6.12 -13.72 -1.82
C GLU A 97 4.93 -13.61 -0.85
N MET A 98 4.90 -12.58 0.00
CA MET A 98 3.78 -12.38 0.93
C MET A 98 2.47 -12.06 0.21
N ILE A 99 2.52 -11.26 -0.86
CA ILE A 99 1.35 -11.00 -1.74
C ILE A 99 0.83 -12.31 -2.32
N ASN A 100 1.73 -13.16 -2.87
CA ASN A 100 1.34 -14.42 -3.47
C ASN A 100 0.68 -15.36 -2.44
N LYS A 101 1.21 -15.42 -1.21
CA LYS A 101 0.58 -16.18 -0.12
C LYS A 101 -0.80 -15.65 0.25
N ALA A 102 -0.96 -14.32 0.29
CA ALA A 102 -2.28 -13.71 0.54
C ALA A 102 -3.29 -14.08 -0.55
N LEU A 103 -2.90 -13.92 -1.82
CA LEU A 103 -3.77 -14.18 -2.98
C LEU A 103 -4.06 -15.66 -3.22
N ALA A 104 -3.17 -16.56 -2.78
CA ALA A 104 -3.43 -18.00 -2.79
C ALA A 104 -4.56 -18.38 -1.81
N LEU A 105 -4.75 -17.64 -0.72
CA LEU A 105 -5.81 -17.87 0.26
C LEU A 105 -7.09 -17.08 -0.07
N ASP A 106 -6.95 -15.85 -0.53
CA ASP A 106 -8.04 -14.98 -0.96
C ASP A 106 -7.61 -14.22 -2.23
N ALA A 107 -8.04 -14.72 -3.38
CA ALA A 107 -7.72 -14.11 -4.67
C ALA A 107 -8.24 -12.66 -4.80
N THR A 108 -9.20 -12.26 -3.96
CA THR A 108 -9.80 -10.93 -3.90
C THR A 108 -9.28 -10.09 -2.74
N GLU A 109 -8.18 -10.50 -2.10
CA GLU A 109 -7.59 -9.74 -0.99
C GLU A 109 -7.21 -8.33 -1.46
N VAL A 110 -7.90 -7.35 -0.90
CA VAL A 110 -7.92 -5.97 -1.37
C VAL A 110 -6.54 -5.32 -1.28
N THR A 111 -5.86 -5.47 -0.14
CA THR A 111 -4.55 -4.84 0.10
C THR A 111 -3.48 -5.42 -0.81
N ALA A 112 -3.45 -6.73 -1.01
CA ALA A 112 -2.53 -7.42 -1.91
C ALA A 112 -2.73 -6.97 -3.37
N GLN A 113 -3.98 -6.90 -3.85
CA GLN A 113 -4.28 -6.40 -5.19
C GLN A 113 -3.93 -4.91 -5.35
N MET A 114 -4.19 -4.08 -4.34
CA MET A 114 -3.81 -2.65 -4.36
C MET A 114 -2.29 -2.45 -4.45
N LEU A 115 -1.50 -3.25 -3.73
CA LEU A 115 -0.03 -3.19 -3.80
C LEU A 115 0.49 -3.57 -5.20
N LEU A 116 -0.07 -4.62 -5.82
CA LEU A 116 0.29 -5.00 -7.19
C LEU A 116 -0.08 -3.92 -8.21
N ALA A 117 -1.26 -3.30 -8.06
CA ALA A 117 -1.71 -2.27 -8.97
C ALA A 117 -0.87 -0.99 -8.84
N ALA A 118 -0.48 -0.62 -7.61
CA ALA A 118 0.42 0.49 -7.36
C ALA A 118 1.81 0.24 -7.96
N ASP A 119 2.38 -0.95 -7.79
CA ASP A 119 3.66 -1.34 -8.39
C ASP A 119 3.60 -1.26 -9.93
N ALA A 120 2.57 -1.84 -10.54
CA ALA A 120 2.35 -1.77 -11.99
C ALA A 120 2.24 -0.32 -12.49
N PHE A 121 1.50 0.53 -11.78
CA PHE A 121 1.36 1.94 -12.12
C PHE A 121 2.70 2.68 -12.05
N MET A 122 3.49 2.45 -11.00
CA MET A 122 4.81 3.06 -10.82
C MET A 122 5.81 2.63 -11.90
N GLN A 123 5.69 1.40 -12.39
CA GLN A 123 6.49 0.88 -13.52
C GLN A 123 5.97 1.33 -14.90
N ALA A 124 4.98 2.23 -14.94
CA ALA A 124 4.28 2.66 -16.15
C ALA A 124 3.60 1.53 -16.93
N ASP A 125 3.37 0.37 -16.31
CA ASP A 125 2.46 -0.66 -16.82
C ASP A 125 1.02 -0.28 -16.46
N TYR A 126 0.55 0.78 -17.11
CA TYR A 126 -0.79 1.29 -16.92
C TYR A 126 -1.88 0.29 -17.35
N ALA A 127 -1.55 -0.64 -18.25
CA ALA A 127 -2.49 -1.67 -18.69
C ALA A 127 -2.79 -2.64 -17.54
N GLN A 128 -1.74 -3.15 -16.89
CA GLN A 128 -1.88 -4.05 -15.76
C GLN A 128 -2.51 -3.36 -14.55
N ALA A 129 -2.11 -2.11 -14.25
CA ALA A 129 -2.70 -1.34 -13.15
C ALA A 129 -4.22 -1.17 -13.31
N VAL A 130 -4.68 -0.80 -14.51
CA VAL A 130 -6.11 -0.67 -14.83
C VAL A 130 -6.85 -1.99 -14.64
N SER A 131 -6.28 -3.10 -15.12
CA SER A 131 -6.90 -4.43 -14.99
C SER A 131 -7.08 -4.82 -13.51
N LEU A 132 -6.05 -4.62 -12.69
CA LEU A 132 -6.09 -4.95 -11.26
C LEU A 132 -7.11 -4.11 -10.50
N TRP A 133 -7.16 -2.81 -10.76
CA TRP A 133 -8.17 -1.93 -10.16
C TRP A 133 -9.59 -2.23 -10.64
N GLN A 134 -9.77 -2.68 -11.88
CA GLN A 134 -11.08 -3.13 -12.36
C GLN A 134 -11.54 -4.39 -11.60
N THR A 135 -10.66 -5.37 -11.41
CA THR A 135 -10.96 -6.54 -10.58
C THR A 135 -11.38 -6.15 -9.15
N LEU A 136 -10.71 -5.16 -8.55
CA LEU A 136 -11.09 -4.63 -7.24
C LEU A 136 -12.47 -3.95 -7.22
N LEU A 137 -12.81 -3.21 -8.28
CA LEU A 137 -14.14 -2.59 -8.41
C LEU A 137 -15.24 -3.64 -8.55
N ASP A 138 -14.98 -4.68 -9.35
CA ASP A 138 -15.93 -5.76 -9.63
C ASP A 138 -16.16 -6.64 -8.39
N ALA A 139 -15.13 -6.81 -7.56
CA ALA A 139 -15.25 -7.50 -6.27
C ALA A 139 -16.17 -6.79 -5.26
N ASN A 140 -16.52 -5.50 -5.51
CA ASN A 140 -17.46 -4.71 -4.69
C ASN A 140 -17.17 -4.72 -3.17
N SER A 141 -15.90 -4.83 -2.79
CA SER A 141 -15.51 -4.85 -1.37
C SER A 141 -15.80 -3.50 -0.69
N PRO A 142 -16.43 -3.49 0.51
CA PRO A 142 -16.69 -2.25 1.25
C PRO A 142 -15.40 -1.60 1.76
N ARG A 143 -14.28 -2.32 1.74
CA ARG A 143 -12.94 -1.80 2.10
C ARG A 143 -12.38 -0.84 1.04
N VAL A 144 -12.96 -0.80 -0.15
CA VAL A 144 -12.47 -0.03 -1.29
C VAL A 144 -13.27 1.27 -1.43
N ASN A 145 -12.56 2.40 -1.46
CA ASN A 145 -13.16 3.65 -1.91
C ASN A 145 -13.31 3.63 -3.44
N ARG A 146 -14.51 3.27 -3.91
CA ARG A 146 -14.82 3.13 -5.34
C ARG A 146 -14.52 4.40 -6.13
N VAL A 147 -14.75 5.58 -5.56
CA VAL A 147 -14.51 6.86 -6.23
C VAL A 147 -13.03 7.03 -6.52
N GLN A 148 -12.17 6.86 -5.51
CA GLN A 148 -10.72 6.96 -5.67
C GLN A 148 -10.17 5.92 -6.66
N LEU A 149 -10.75 4.72 -6.67
CA LEU A 149 -10.32 3.66 -7.58
C LEU A 149 -10.68 3.97 -9.04
N VAL A 150 -11.87 4.53 -9.29
CA VAL A 150 -12.27 5.01 -10.61
C VAL A 150 -11.39 6.16 -11.08
N GLU A 151 -11.04 7.10 -10.19
CA GLU A 151 -10.10 8.18 -10.50
C GLU A 151 -8.72 7.65 -10.88
N ALA A 152 -8.19 6.69 -10.14
CA ALA A 152 -6.91 6.04 -10.43
C ALA A 152 -6.94 5.34 -11.80
N ILE A 153 -8.00 4.61 -12.12
CA ILE A 153 -8.20 3.97 -13.44
C ILE A 153 -8.21 5.00 -14.56
N ASN A 154 -8.95 6.09 -14.40
CA ASN A 154 -9.04 7.14 -15.42
C ASN A 154 -7.69 7.81 -15.66
N LEU A 155 -6.94 8.07 -14.59
CA LEU A 155 -5.59 8.61 -14.68
C LEU A 155 -4.65 7.66 -15.43
N ALA A 156 -4.63 6.37 -15.08
CA ALA A 156 -3.80 5.38 -15.76
C ALA A 156 -4.16 5.25 -17.25
N LYS A 157 -5.45 5.23 -17.61
CA LYS A 157 -5.88 5.22 -19.02
C LYS A 157 -5.40 6.46 -19.78
N LEU A 158 -5.46 7.64 -19.16
CA LEU A 158 -4.97 8.87 -19.77
C LEU A 158 -3.46 8.82 -20.01
N LEU A 159 -2.68 8.34 -19.04
CA LEU A 159 -1.23 8.19 -19.16
C LEU A 159 -0.87 7.14 -20.21
N GLN A 160 -1.59 6.01 -20.25
CA GLN A 160 -1.43 4.97 -21.27
C GLN A 160 -1.65 5.52 -22.68
N ASN A 161 -2.70 6.33 -22.88
CA ASN A 161 -2.98 6.93 -24.18
C ASN A 161 -1.88 7.92 -24.59
N ARG A 162 -1.35 8.71 -23.65
CA ARG A 162 -0.20 9.60 -23.93
C ARG A 162 1.04 8.80 -24.33
N GLN A 163 1.33 7.70 -23.64
CA GLN A 163 2.43 6.81 -23.98
C GLN A 163 2.28 6.28 -25.42
N LYS A 164 1.11 5.76 -25.79
CA LYS A 164 0.82 5.28 -27.15
C LYS A 164 1.04 6.37 -28.21
N ILE A 165 0.59 7.59 -27.94
CA ILE A 165 0.78 8.73 -28.85
C ILE A 165 2.27 9.04 -29.05
N ILE A 166 3.05 9.07 -27.95
CA ILE A 166 4.51 9.31 -28.01
C ILE A 166 5.21 8.22 -28.83
N PHE A 167 4.85 6.94 -28.63
CA PHE A 167 5.39 5.84 -29.43
C PHE A 167 5.04 6.00 -30.93
N LEU A 168 3.79 6.35 -31.26
CA LEU A 168 3.38 6.61 -32.66
C LEU A 168 4.20 7.73 -33.32
N PHE A 169 4.48 8.81 -32.59
CA PHE A 169 5.30 9.91 -33.11
C PHE A 169 6.78 9.52 -33.24
N CYS A 170 7.31 8.67 -32.35
CA CYS A 170 8.67 8.16 -32.44
C CYS A 170 8.84 7.23 -33.67
N ASP A 171 7.88 6.35 -33.91
CA ASP A 171 7.85 5.48 -35.10
C ASP A 171 7.76 6.31 -36.40
N PHE A 172 6.93 7.36 -36.42
CA PHE A 172 6.85 8.26 -37.57
C PHE A 172 8.19 8.99 -37.82
N CYS A 173 8.88 9.42 -36.77
CA CYS A 173 10.19 10.07 -36.88
C CYS A 173 11.25 9.09 -37.39
N HIS A 174 11.23 7.83 -36.94
CA HIS A 174 12.15 6.81 -37.40
C HIS A 174 11.94 6.47 -38.89
N VAL A 175 10.69 6.29 -39.32
CA VAL A 175 10.33 6.07 -40.73
C VAL A 175 10.69 7.29 -41.61
N CYS A 176 10.50 8.52 -41.13
CA CYS A 176 10.90 9.73 -41.84
C CYS A 176 12.43 9.86 -41.97
N CYS A 177 13.16 9.48 -40.92
CA CYS A 177 14.63 9.48 -40.92
C CYS A 177 15.22 8.44 -41.89
N LEU A 178 14.64 7.24 -41.92
CA LEU A 178 14.98 6.16 -42.87
C LEU A 178 14.72 6.57 -44.34
N LYS A 179 13.58 7.23 -44.63
CA LYS A 179 13.29 7.75 -45.97
C LYS A 179 14.25 8.87 -46.40
N LYS A 180 14.63 9.78 -45.52
CA LYS A 180 15.61 10.85 -45.83
C LYS A 180 17.02 10.33 -46.12
N ARG A 181 17.48 9.29 -45.42
CA ARG A 181 18.79 8.64 -45.72
C ARG A 181 18.82 7.97 -47.09
N ARG A 182 17.71 7.36 -47.52
CA ARG A 182 17.63 6.66 -48.82
C ARG A 182 17.59 7.63 -50.02
N MET A 183 17.17 8.88 -49.82
CA MET A 183 17.11 9.92 -50.86
C MET A 183 18.42 10.73 -51.02
N ARG A 184 19.42 10.55 -50.14
CA ARG A 184 20.74 11.21 -50.23
C ARG A 184 21.81 10.41 -50.98
N HIS A 185 21.49 9.20 -51.44
CA HIS A 185 22.40 8.29 -52.16
C HIS A 185 21.97 8.02 -53.61
N LYS A 186 21.21 8.95 -54.22
CA LYS A 186 21.00 9.05 -55.66
C LYS A 186 21.46 10.42 -56.11
#